data_AF-A0A952FXD5-F1
#
_entry.id   AF-A0A952FXD5-F1
#
_cell.length_a   1.000
_cell.length_b   1.000
_cell.length_c   1.000
_cell.angle_alpha   90.00
_cell.angle_beta   90.00
_cell.angle_gamma   90.00
#
_symmetry.space_group_name_H-M   'P 1'
#
loop_
_entity.id
_entity.type
_entity.pdbx_description
1 polymer ?
#
loop_
_entity_poly.entity_id
_entity_poly.type
_entity_poly.pdbx_seq_one_letter_code
_entity_poly.pdbx_strand_id
1 'polypeptide(L)'
;MSEAQRHAAAVAFQHQHPLFIIGISTGISIVIVSIIVLVRWLMSMSAWPYHPRGAAGFLIDEAVRLGVIFVPWVFLGVFFKYYIYELHPELNTGTTWGAFAICAIAIRMLLRRLPAVKAMARHIDAARAQAKAAKLGVAP
;
A
#
# COMPACT_ATOMS: atom_id res chain seq x y z
N MET A 1 28.07 1.83 26.07
CA MET A 1 26.90 2.66 25.72
C MET A 1 25.64 1.99 26.24
N SER A 2 24.98 2.61 27.22
CA SER A 2 23.74 2.08 27.82
C SER A 2 22.56 2.14 26.85
N GLU A 3 21.48 1.39 27.10
CA GLU A 3 20.27 1.45 26.26
C GLU A 3 19.66 2.86 26.22
N ALA A 4 19.65 3.57 27.35
CA ALA A 4 19.19 4.96 27.41
C ALA A 4 20.02 5.88 26.52
N GLN A 5 21.35 5.69 26.47
CA GLN A 5 22.22 6.43 25.57
C GLN A 5 21.98 6.07 24.10
N ARG A 6 21.66 4.82 23.78
CA ARG A 6 21.29 4.40 22.41
C ARG A 6 19.97 5.00 21.98
N HIS A 7 18.99 5.04 22.87
CA HIS A 7 17.69 5.64 22.58
C HIS A 7 17.80 7.16 22.38
N ALA A 8 18.53 7.84 23.27
CA ALA A 8 18.79 9.28 23.13
C ALA A 8 19.55 9.61 21.83
N ALA A 9 20.57 8.82 21.47
CA ALA A 9 21.30 8.98 20.21
C ALA A 9 20.42 8.74 18.98
N ALA A 10 19.52 7.73 19.02
CA ALA A 10 18.57 7.46 17.94
C ALA A 10 17.59 8.63 17.76
N VAL A 11 17.02 9.15 18.85
CA VAL A 11 16.11 10.30 18.80
C VAL A 11 16.85 11.55 18.28
N ALA A 12 18.06 11.81 18.76
CA ALA A 12 18.87 12.94 18.28
C ALA A 12 19.18 12.82 16.77
N PHE A 13 19.56 11.63 16.30
CA PHE A 13 19.75 11.36 14.88
C PHE A 13 18.46 11.59 14.07
N GLN A 14 17.30 11.24 14.64
CA GLN A 14 16.02 11.45 13.98
C GLN A 14 15.68 12.92 13.77
N HIS A 15 15.97 13.76 14.75
CA HIS A 15 15.78 15.20 14.63
C HIS A 15 16.79 15.87 13.67
N GLN A 16 17.99 15.30 13.53
CA GLN A 16 19.03 15.86 12.66
C GLN A 16 18.85 15.48 11.18
N HIS A 17 18.16 14.38 10.89
CA HIS A 17 18.01 13.85 9.52
C HIS A 17 16.55 13.47 9.16
N PRO A 18 15.59 14.41 9.23
CA PRO A 18 14.17 14.12 8.98
C PRO A 18 13.92 13.58 7.56
N LEU A 19 14.55 14.16 6.53
CA LEU A 19 14.40 13.72 5.15
C LEU A 19 14.95 12.30 4.90
N PHE A 20 16.04 11.92 5.56
CA PHE A 20 16.61 10.58 5.47
C PHE A 20 15.63 9.53 6.01
N ILE A 21 14.96 9.83 7.11
CA ILE A 21 13.96 8.96 7.73
C ILE A 21 12.70 8.86 6.87
N ILE A 22 12.26 9.96 6.30
CA ILE A 22 11.16 9.97 5.33
C ILE A 22 11.53 9.07 4.14
N GLY A 23 12.73 9.25 3.59
CA GLY A 23 13.23 8.45 2.46
C GLY A 23 13.26 6.96 2.77
N ILE A 24 13.91 6.56 3.86
CA ILE A 24 14.01 5.15 4.26
C ILE A 24 12.64 4.54 4.54
N SER A 25 11.82 5.19 5.37
CA SER A 25 10.51 4.64 5.74
C SER A 25 9.57 4.53 4.54
N THR A 26 9.66 5.46 3.59
CA THR A 26 8.92 5.41 2.31
C THR A 26 9.45 4.30 1.42
N GLY A 27 10.76 4.17 1.28
CA GLY A 27 11.40 3.10 0.52
C GLY A 27 11.01 1.72 1.02
N ILE A 28 11.09 1.50 2.34
CA ILE A 28 10.64 0.26 2.98
C ILE A 28 9.16 -0.01 2.69
N SER A 29 8.31 1.01 2.78
CA SER A 29 6.88 0.88 2.50
C SER A 29 6.61 0.45 1.06
N ILE A 30 7.31 1.04 0.09
CA ILE A 30 7.19 0.68 -1.33
C ILE A 30 7.64 -0.76 -1.57
N VAL A 31 8.76 -1.18 -0.97
CA VAL A 31 9.27 -2.56 -1.06
C VAL A 31 8.24 -3.55 -0.49
N ILE A 32 7.71 -3.30 0.70
CA ILE A 32 6.70 -4.17 1.33
C ILE A 32 5.45 -4.29 0.44
N VAL A 33 4.93 -3.17 -0.04
CA VAL A 33 3.75 -3.16 -0.93
C VAL A 33 4.02 -3.93 -2.22
N SER A 34 5.20 -3.75 -2.81
CA SER A 34 5.61 -4.46 -4.02
C SER A 34 5.69 -5.97 -3.80
N ILE A 35 6.25 -6.40 -2.66
CA ILE A 35 6.29 -7.82 -2.27
C ILE A 35 4.87 -8.37 -2.09
N ILE A 36 3.97 -7.64 -1.42
CA ILE A 36 2.57 -8.07 -1.22
C ILE A 36 1.87 -8.24 -2.58
N VAL A 37 2.04 -7.29 -3.51
CA VAL A 37 1.48 -7.37 -4.87
C VAL A 37 2.03 -8.60 -5.59
N LEU A 38 3.36 -8.79 -5.56
CA LEU A 38 4.04 -9.89 -6.25
C LEU A 38 3.58 -11.25 -5.70
N VAL A 39 3.58 -11.43 -4.38
CA VAL A 39 3.13 -12.68 -3.75
C VAL A 39 1.69 -12.99 -4.13
N ARG A 40 0.78 -12.01 -4.05
CA ARG A 40 -0.64 -12.21 -4.40
C ARG A 40 -0.84 -12.52 -5.88
N TRP A 41 -0.05 -11.89 -6.76
CA TRP A 41 -0.05 -12.18 -8.18
C TRP A 41 0.42 -13.62 -8.46
N LEU A 42 1.52 -14.06 -7.86
CA LEU A 42 2.05 -15.43 -7.98
C LEU A 42 1.08 -16.47 -7.41
N MET A 43 0.45 -16.21 -6.27
CA MET A 43 -0.60 -17.08 -5.71
C MET A 43 -1.82 -17.20 -6.65
N SER A 44 -1.99 -16.27 -7.59
CA SER A 44 -3.07 -16.26 -8.57
C SER A 44 -2.65 -16.82 -9.94
N MET A 45 -1.51 -17.52 -10.05
CA MET A 45 -1.00 -18.09 -11.32
C MET A 45 -2.04 -18.89 -12.10
N SER A 46 -2.84 -19.71 -11.41
CA SER A 46 -3.90 -20.50 -12.07
C SER A 46 -5.02 -19.65 -12.66
N ALA A 47 -5.14 -18.38 -12.27
CA ALA A 47 -6.15 -17.44 -12.77
C ALA A 47 -5.66 -16.56 -13.91
N TRP A 48 -4.36 -16.55 -14.21
CA TRP A 48 -3.80 -15.68 -15.25
C TRP A 48 -4.38 -15.93 -16.65
N PRO A 49 -4.60 -17.18 -17.11
CA PRO A 49 -5.15 -17.43 -18.45
C PRO A 49 -6.58 -16.91 -18.63
N TYR A 50 -7.33 -16.79 -17.53
CA TYR A 50 -8.73 -16.34 -17.52
C TYR A 50 -8.87 -14.81 -17.45
N HIS A 51 -7.74 -14.09 -17.38
CA HIS A 51 -7.74 -12.63 -17.35
C HIS A 51 -7.75 -12.06 -18.78
N PRO A 52 -8.52 -11.00 -19.09
CA PRO A 52 -8.63 -10.44 -20.45
C PRO A 52 -7.30 -10.03 -21.10
N ARG A 53 -6.31 -9.73 -20.27
CA ARG A 53 -4.97 -9.26 -20.67
C ARG A 53 -3.85 -10.21 -20.20
N GLY A 54 -4.19 -11.46 -19.91
CA GLY A 54 -3.27 -12.48 -19.39
C GLY A 54 -2.61 -12.08 -18.07
N ALA A 55 -1.44 -12.68 -17.80
CA ALA A 55 -0.71 -12.53 -16.55
C ALA A 55 -0.29 -11.09 -16.25
N ALA A 56 0.22 -10.35 -17.24
CA ALA A 56 0.65 -8.96 -17.08
C ALA A 56 -0.54 -8.03 -16.77
N GLY A 57 -1.67 -8.25 -17.45
CA GLY A 57 -2.91 -7.54 -17.12
C GLY A 57 -3.39 -7.81 -15.70
N PHE A 58 -3.33 -9.06 -15.25
CA PHE A 58 -3.69 -9.42 -13.88
C PHE A 58 -2.80 -8.68 -12.87
N LEU A 59 -1.49 -8.59 -13.14
CA LEU A 59 -0.55 -7.86 -12.29
C LEU A 59 -0.92 -6.38 -12.20
N ILE A 60 -1.25 -5.72 -13.32
CA ILE A 60 -1.66 -4.32 -13.34
C ILE A 60 -2.93 -4.13 -12.51
N ASP A 61 -3.95 -4.96 -12.73
CA ASP A 61 -5.22 -4.86 -12.03
C ASP A 61 -5.04 -5.11 -10.51
N GLU A 62 -4.14 -6.02 -10.12
CA GLU A 62 -3.84 -6.31 -8.70
C GLU A 62 -3.03 -5.18 -8.07
N ALA A 63 -2.06 -4.61 -8.82
CA ALA A 63 -1.31 -3.44 -8.41
C ALA A 63 -2.21 -2.21 -8.21
N VAL A 64 -3.21 -2.00 -9.07
CA VAL A 64 -4.19 -0.91 -8.88
C VAL A 64 -5.12 -1.21 -7.70
N ARG A 65 -5.64 -2.43 -7.58
CA ARG A 65 -6.53 -2.83 -6.48
C ARG A 65 -5.88 -2.65 -5.12
N LEU A 66 -4.61 -3.05 -4.99
CA LEU A 66 -3.82 -2.88 -3.77
C LEU A 66 -3.28 -1.45 -3.64
N GLY A 67 -2.93 -0.81 -4.76
CA GLY A 67 -2.51 0.59 -4.80
C GLY A 67 -3.58 1.51 -4.23
N VAL A 68 -4.86 1.27 -4.51
CA VAL A 68 -5.98 2.01 -3.89
C VAL A 68 -6.00 1.89 -2.35
N ILE A 69 -5.46 0.81 -1.80
CA ILE A 69 -5.29 0.64 -0.36
C ILE A 69 -4.06 1.40 0.10
N PHE A 70 -2.90 1.15 -0.51
CA PHE A 70 -1.60 1.59 0.02
C PHE A 70 -1.16 2.99 -0.41
N VAL A 71 -1.51 3.43 -1.62
CA VAL A 71 -1.13 4.75 -2.15
C VAL A 71 -1.57 5.89 -1.23
N PRO A 72 -2.83 5.92 -0.69
CA PRO A 72 -3.20 6.95 0.27
C PRO A 72 -2.29 6.96 1.50
N TRP A 73 -1.93 5.79 2.04
CA TRP A 73 -1.05 5.70 3.21
C TRP A 73 0.37 6.16 2.91
N VAL A 74 0.94 5.75 1.77
CA VAL A 74 2.31 6.12 1.40
C VAL A 74 2.38 7.60 1.04
N PHE A 75 1.47 8.09 0.20
CA PHE A 75 1.44 9.48 -0.27
C PHE A 75 1.19 10.46 0.88
N LEU A 76 0.09 10.27 1.62
CA LEU A 76 -0.18 11.11 2.77
C LEU A 76 0.90 10.93 3.83
N GLY A 77 1.47 9.72 3.98
CA GLY A 77 2.49 9.44 4.97
C GLY A 77 3.76 10.25 4.70
N VAL A 78 4.18 10.38 3.43
CA VAL A 78 5.30 11.26 3.04
C VAL A 78 4.95 12.71 3.32
N PHE A 79 3.78 13.17 2.87
CA PHE A 79 3.34 14.55 3.04
C PHE A 79 3.25 14.96 4.52
N PHE A 80 2.60 14.13 5.35
CA PHE A 80 2.46 14.37 6.78
C PHE A 80 3.79 14.28 7.51
N LYS A 81 4.68 13.33 7.16
CA LYS A 81 6.01 13.29 7.79
C LYS A 81 6.83 14.52 7.44
N TYR A 82 6.77 15.00 6.19
CA TYR A 82 7.44 16.24 5.83
C TYR A 82 6.85 17.43 6.60
N TYR A 83 5.52 17.57 6.59
CA TYR A 83 4.83 18.64 7.31
C TYR A 83 5.09 18.62 8.82
N ILE A 84 5.03 17.44 9.46
CA ILE A 84 5.24 17.29 10.91
C ILE A 84 6.72 17.40 11.26
N TYR A 85 7.62 16.68 10.58
CA TYR A 85 9.02 16.64 11.00
C TYR A 85 9.82 17.86 10.57
N GLU A 86 9.46 18.52 9.47
CA GLU A 86 10.18 19.68 8.95
C GLU A 86 9.54 21.01 9.35
N LEU A 87 8.21 21.12 9.33
CA LEU A 87 7.51 22.40 9.49
C LEU A 87 6.88 22.59 10.86
N HIS A 88 6.29 21.54 11.43
CA HIS A 88 5.48 21.61 12.65
C HIS A 88 5.73 20.40 13.59
N PRO A 89 6.93 20.28 14.19
CA PRO A 89 7.27 19.15 15.06
C PRO A 89 6.39 19.04 16.31
N GLU A 90 5.79 20.15 16.76
CA GLU A 90 4.80 20.20 17.83
C GLU A 90 3.53 19.38 17.52
N LEU A 91 3.25 19.13 16.24
CA LEU A 91 2.11 18.33 15.80
C LEU A 91 2.41 16.83 15.78
N ASN A 92 3.61 16.38 16.21
CA ASN A 92 3.94 14.96 16.31
C ASN A 92 3.26 14.27 17.51
N THR A 93 1.94 14.18 17.45
CA THR A 93 1.09 13.61 18.50
C THR A 93 0.22 12.49 17.95
N GLY A 94 -0.21 11.57 18.82
CA GLY A 94 -1.11 10.49 18.45
C GLY A 94 -2.41 10.99 17.79
N THR A 95 -2.91 12.16 18.20
CA THR A 95 -4.11 12.79 17.63
C THR A 95 -3.91 13.17 16.15
N THR A 96 -2.79 13.80 15.81
CA THR A 96 -2.46 14.16 14.41
C THR A 96 -2.33 12.91 13.54
N TRP A 97 -1.67 11.86 14.05
CA TRP A 97 -1.56 10.57 13.37
C TRP A 97 -2.91 9.86 13.23
N GLY A 98 -3.81 10.03 14.20
CA GLY A 98 -5.20 9.55 14.11
C GLY A 98 -6.00 10.26 13.02
N ALA A 99 -5.89 11.59 12.93
CA ALA A 99 -6.53 12.38 11.86
C ALA A 99 -5.98 11.98 10.48
N PHE A 100 -4.68 11.76 10.37
CA PHE A 100 -4.04 11.21 9.18
C PHE A 100 -4.66 9.86 8.76
N ALA A 101 -4.83 8.92 9.70
CA ALA A 101 -5.41 7.62 9.42
C ALA A 101 -6.85 7.75 8.91
N ILE A 102 -7.65 8.65 9.50
CA ILE A 102 -9.02 8.95 9.05
C ILE A 102 -9.00 9.49 7.61
N CYS A 103 -8.12 10.43 7.29
CA CYS A 103 -7.96 10.97 5.94
C CYS A 103 -7.57 9.88 4.93
N ALA A 104 -6.61 9.01 5.27
CA ALA A 104 -6.19 7.91 4.40
C ALA A 104 -7.35 6.92 4.14
N ILE A 105 -8.17 6.63 5.16
CA ILE A 105 -9.36 5.78 5.02
C ILE A 105 -10.41 6.46 4.13
N ALA A 106 -10.68 7.74 4.32
CA ALA A 106 -11.64 8.49 3.51
C ALA A 106 -11.22 8.51 2.03
N ILE A 107 -9.96 8.82 1.74
CA ILE A 107 -9.42 8.78 0.36
C ILE A 107 -9.55 7.37 -0.22
N ARG A 108 -9.19 6.33 0.54
CA ARG A 108 -9.36 4.93 0.11
C ARG A 108 -10.82 4.62 -0.25
N MET A 109 -11.78 5.09 0.55
CA MET A 109 -13.21 4.90 0.27
C MET A 109 -13.62 5.59 -1.03
N LEU A 110 -13.09 6.79 -1.30
CA LEU A 110 -13.35 7.51 -2.54
C LEU A 110 -12.71 6.82 -3.75
N LEU A 111 -11.44 6.43 -3.65
CA LEU A 111 -10.74 5.73 -4.73
C LEU A 111 -11.41 4.41 -5.12
N ARG A 112 -11.95 3.68 -4.15
CA ARG A 112 -12.75 2.46 -4.41
C ARG A 112 -14.03 2.71 -5.20
N ARG A 113 -14.53 3.94 -5.25
CA ARG A 113 -15.72 4.29 -6.02
C ARG A 113 -15.42 4.53 -7.49
N LEU A 114 -14.15 4.77 -7.85
CA LEU A 114 -13.74 5.05 -9.23
C LEU A 114 -14.10 3.90 -10.17
N PRO A 115 -14.74 4.18 -11.33
CA PRO A 115 -15.16 3.14 -12.28
C PRO A 115 -14.01 2.26 -12.74
N ALA A 116 -12.82 2.82 -12.98
CA ALA A 116 -11.63 2.09 -13.38
C ALA A 116 -11.22 1.04 -12.34
N VAL A 117 -11.19 1.43 -11.06
CA VAL A 117 -10.84 0.53 -9.94
C VAL A 117 -11.85 -0.61 -9.82
N LYS A 118 -13.15 -0.31 -9.97
CA LYS A 118 -14.21 -1.32 -9.96
C LYS A 118 -14.10 -2.28 -11.14
N ALA A 119 -13.77 -1.78 -12.33
CA ALA A 119 -13.59 -2.60 -13.52
C ALA A 119 -12.44 -3.60 -13.34
N MET A 120 -11.28 -3.12 -12.88
CA MET A 120 -10.10 -3.95 -12.61
C MET A 120 -10.38 -5.02 -11.53
N ALA A 121 -11.09 -4.64 -10.46
CA ALA A 121 -11.50 -5.60 -9.43
C ALA A 121 -12.40 -6.71 -10.02
N ARG A 122 -13.35 -6.35 -10.90
CA ARG A 122 -14.22 -7.33 -11.57
C ARG A 122 -13.45 -8.29 -12.47
N HIS A 123 -12.45 -7.83 -13.22
CA HIS A 123 -11.62 -8.71 -14.04
C HIS A 123 -10.89 -9.76 -13.20
N ILE A 124 -10.29 -9.34 -12.08
CA ILE A 124 -9.61 -10.24 -11.15
C ILE A 124 -10.58 -11.25 -10.56
N ASP A 125 -11.72 -10.78 -10.06
CA ASP A 125 -12.68 -11.63 -9.36
C ASP A 125 -13.31 -12.64 -10.33
N ALA A 126 -13.59 -12.24 -11.58
CA ALA A 126 -14.05 -13.14 -12.64
C ALA A 126 -12.99 -14.19 -13.02
N ALA A 127 -11.74 -13.77 -13.22
CA ALA A 127 -10.64 -14.68 -13.56
C ALA A 127 -10.39 -15.72 -12.46
N ARG A 128 -10.45 -15.31 -11.18
CA ARG A 128 -10.34 -16.21 -10.03
C ARG A 128 -11.52 -17.17 -9.92
N ALA A 129 -12.74 -16.69 -10.18
CA ALA A 129 -13.94 -17.53 -10.17
C ALA A 129 -13.87 -18.61 -11.26
N GLN A 130 -13.49 -18.25 -12.49
CA GLN A 130 -13.31 -19.20 -13.58
C GLN A 130 -12.21 -20.22 -13.29
N ALA A 131 -11.06 -19.78 -12.79
CA ALA A 131 -9.99 -20.68 -12.39
C ALA A 131 -10.41 -21.67 -11.29
N LYS A 132 -11.24 -21.22 -10.34
CA LYS A 132 -11.80 -22.08 -9.30
C LYS A 132 -12.80 -23.09 -9.88
N ALA A 133 -13.69 -22.65 -10.78
CA ALA A 133 -14.65 -23.52 -11.45
C ALA A 133 -13.94 -24.61 -12.27
N ALA A 134 -12.93 -24.24 -13.06
CA ALA A 134 -12.09 -25.16 -13.82
C ALA A 134 -11.37 -26.19 -12.93
N LYS A 135 -10.87 -25.78 -11.75
CA LYS A 135 -10.26 -26.71 -10.78
C LYS A 135 -11.26 -27.70 -10.18
N LEU A 136 -12.53 -27.31 -10.04
CA LEU A 136 -13.57 -28.14 -9.45
C LEU A 136 -14.23 -29.07 -10.48
N GLY A 137 -13.82 -29.04 -11.75
CA GLY A 137 -14.47 -29.79 -12.83
C GLY A 137 -15.90 -29.31 -13.12
N VAL A 138 -16.32 -28.22 -12.50
CA VAL A 138 -17.57 -27.52 -12.80
C VAL A 138 -17.26 -26.59 -13.95
N ALA A 139 -17.18 -27.15 -15.16
CA ALA A 139 -17.11 -26.33 -16.35
C ALA A 139 -18.41 -25.50 -16.46
N PRO A 140 -18.36 -24.22 -16.86
CA PRO A 140 -19.51 -23.58 -17.49
C PRO A 140 -19.85 -24.30 -18.81
#